data_AF-A0AAU5FG98-F1
#
_entry.id   AF-A0AAU5FG98-F1
#
_cell.length_a   1.000
_cell.length_b   1.000
_cell.length_c   1.000
_cell.angle_alpha   90.00
_cell.angle_beta   90.00
_cell.angle_gamma   90.00
#
_symmetry.space_group_name_H-M   'P 1'
#
loop_
_entity.id
_entity.type
_entity.pdbx_description
1 polymer ?
#
loop_
_entity_poly.entity_id
_entity_poly.type
_entity_poly.pdbx_seq_one_letter_code
_entity_poly.pdbx_strand_id
1 'polypeptide(L)'
;MRWLMTLGERCRPGAPAFAECPNPHESRAVALVDDVGQLFPVLLEWQRLFGAELTGWACQVEAEDIENLPPDVVENWGPDQLRLDTMPGGYVKVADYRDHQPPPARLTPGSSPLRR
;
A
#
# COMPACT_ATOMS: atom_id res chain seq x y z
N MET A 1 -12.97 13.20 -4.83
CA MET A 1 -11.75 12.44 -4.51
C MET A 1 -11.86 11.93 -3.09
N ARG A 2 -11.73 10.62 -2.90
CA ARG A 2 -11.74 9.92 -1.62
C ARG A 2 -10.47 9.10 -1.46
N TRP A 3 -10.20 8.60 -0.27
CA TRP A 3 -9.10 7.68 0.01
C TRP A 3 -9.62 6.27 0.19
N LEU A 4 -9.16 5.37 -0.66
CA LEU A 4 -9.32 3.93 -0.47
C LEU A 4 -8.13 3.41 0.35
N MET A 5 -8.38 2.52 1.29
CA MET A 5 -7.33 1.78 1.99
C MET A 5 -7.68 0.31 2.11
N THR A 6 -6.71 -0.57 1.87
CA THR A 6 -6.79 -2.00 2.14
C THR A 6 -5.84 -2.43 3.25
N LEU A 7 -6.26 -3.48 3.95
CA LEU A 7 -5.41 -4.15 4.92
C LEU A 7 -4.48 -5.13 4.21
N GLY A 8 -3.17 -4.85 4.22
CA GLY A 8 -2.13 -5.82 3.92
C GLY A 8 -1.85 -6.71 5.13
N GLU A 9 -1.90 -8.03 4.92
CA GLU A 9 -1.61 -9.02 5.95
C GLU A 9 -0.23 -9.67 5.70
N ARG A 10 0.58 -9.82 6.76
CA ARG A 10 1.87 -10.51 6.67
C ARG A 10 1.63 -12.01 6.54
N CYS A 11 1.88 -12.58 5.36
CA CYS A 11 1.74 -14.01 5.14
C CYS A 11 2.88 -14.85 5.78
N ARG A 12 4.05 -14.25 6.10
CA ARG A 12 5.20 -14.98 6.67
C ARG A 12 6.05 -14.11 7.62
N PRO A 13 6.58 -14.69 8.72
CA PRO A 13 7.43 -13.96 9.67
C PRO A 13 8.85 -13.64 9.14
N GLY A 14 9.25 -14.14 7.96
CA GLY A 14 10.64 -14.07 7.48
C GLY A 14 11.03 -12.97 6.48
N ALA A 15 10.08 -12.42 5.70
CA ALA A 15 10.22 -11.29 4.75
C ALA A 15 8.97 -11.27 3.83
N PRO A 16 8.54 -10.11 3.29
CA PRO A 16 9.14 -8.78 3.43
C PRO A 16 8.87 -8.12 4.81
N ALA A 17 9.54 -6.99 5.08
CA ALA A 17 9.34 -6.21 6.30
C ALA A 17 7.96 -5.51 6.36
N PHE A 18 7.21 -5.51 5.26
CA PHE A 18 5.86 -4.97 5.08
C PHE A 18 4.98 -6.03 4.40
N ALA A 19 3.66 -5.96 4.61
CA ALA A 19 2.72 -6.86 3.95
C ALA A 19 2.48 -6.47 2.48
N GLU A 20 2.24 -7.45 1.62
CA GLU A 20 1.89 -7.20 0.21
C GLU A 20 0.57 -6.44 0.11
N CYS A 21 0.43 -5.63 -0.94
CA CYS A 21 -0.78 -4.86 -1.20
C CYS A 21 -1.83 -5.79 -1.83
N PRO A 22 -2.94 -6.11 -1.13
CA PRO A 22 -3.95 -6.98 -1.70
C PRO A 22 -4.82 -6.22 -2.72
N ASN A 23 -5.51 -6.99 -3.56
CA ASN A 23 -6.64 -6.46 -4.29
C ASN A 23 -7.74 -6.00 -3.29
N PRO A 24 -8.40 -4.85 -3.48
CA PRO A 24 -9.53 -4.44 -2.65
C PRO A 24 -10.58 -5.52 -2.41
N HIS A 25 -10.92 -6.32 -3.43
CA HIS A 25 -11.93 -7.37 -3.32
C HIS A 25 -11.45 -8.63 -2.61
N GLU A 26 -10.13 -8.78 -2.44
CA GLU A 26 -9.51 -9.93 -1.77
C GLU A 26 -8.98 -9.56 -0.38
N SER A 27 -8.91 -8.26 -0.08
CA SER A 27 -8.47 -7.78 1.22
C SER A 27 -9.49 -8.11 2.29
N ARG A 28 -9.00 -8.57 3.43
CA ARG A 28 -9.83 -8.87 4.60
C ARG A 28 -10.55 -7.64 5.14
N ALA A 29 -10.00 -6.44 4.94
CA ALA A 29 -10.63 -5.20 5.35
C ALA A 29 -10.31 -4.08 4.36
N VAL A 30 -11.34 -3.31 4.03
CA VAL A 30 -11.29 -2.17 3.12
C VAL A 30 -11.98 -0.99 3.76
N ALA A 31 -11.44 0.21 3.55
CA ALA A 31 -12.06 1.45 3.96
C ALA A 31 -12.05 2.45 2.81
N LEU A 32 -13.15 3.18 2.67
CA LEU A 32 -13.26 4.35 1.79
C LEU A 32 -13.61 5.54 2.67
N VAL A 33 -12.76 6.56 2.66
CA VAL A 33 -12.90 7.74 3.52
C VAL A 33 -12.76 9.02 2.72
N ASP A 34 -13.31 10.13 3.23
CA ASP A 34 -13.27 11.41 2.52
C ASP A 34 -11.90 12.10 2.64
N ASP A 35 -11.19 11.89 3.76
CA ASP A 35 -9.93 12.57 4.07
C ASP A 35 -8.83 11.59 4.52
N VAL A 36 -7.58 11.90 4.18
CA VAL A 36 -6.41 11.07 4.53
C VAL A 36 -6.24 10.89 6.04
N GLY A 37 -6.61 11.90 6.83
CA GLY A 37 -6.56 11.86 8.29
C GLY A 37 -7.50 10.81 8.90
N GLN A 38 -8.54 10.39 8.17
CA GLN A 38 -9.46 9.34 8.61
C GLN A 38 -8.87 7.93 8.45
N LEU A 39 -7.77 7.77 7.70
CA LEU A 39 -7.09 6.48 7.56
C LEU A 39 -6.45 6.02 8.87
N PHE A 40 -5.94 6.95 9.69
CA PHE A 40 -5.29 6.62 10.96
C PHE A 40 -6.24 6.00 12.00
N PRO A 41 -7.43 6.57 12.30
CA PRO A 41 -8.37 5.92 13.22
C PRO A 41 -8.89 4.58 12.67
N VAL A 42 -9.06 4.44 11.35
CA VAL A 42 -9.39 3.14 10.72
C VAL A 42 -8.29 2.12 10.98
N LEU A 43 -7.02 2.49 10.77
CA LEU A 43 -5.87 1.62 10.98
C LEU A 43 -5.73 1.21 12.46
N LEU A 44 -6.02 2.11 13.39
CA LEU A 44 -6.05 1.80 14.82
C LEU A 44 -7.16 0.80 15.17
N GLU A 45 -8.34 0.94 14.57
CA GLU A 45 -9.42 -0.04 14.78
C GLU A 45 -9.05 -1.40 14.22
N TRP A 46 -8.47 -1.44 13.02
CA TRP A 46 -7.92 -2.66 12.45
C TRP A 46 -6.85 -3.29 13.33
N GLN A 47 -5.99 -2.49 13.95
CA GLN A 47 -4.98 -2.98 14.90
C GLN A 47 -5.60 -3.74 16.08
N ARG A 48 -6.74 -3.27 16.58
CA ARG A 48 -7.46 -3.93 17.68
C ARG A 48 -8.12 -5.23 17.25
N LEU A 49 -8.58 -5.30 16.00
CA LEU A 49 -9.31 -6.45 15.45
C LEU A 49 -8.39 -7.55 14.90
N PHE A 50 -7.29 -7.16 14.27
CA PHE A 50 -6.45 -8.05 13.45
C PHE A 50 -5.03 -8.22 14.00
N GLY A 51 -4.61 -7.42 14.98
CA GLY A 51 -3.33 -7.53 15.67
C GLY A 51 -2.45 -6.30 15.53
N ALA A 52 -1.33 -6.29 16.26
CA ALA A 52 -0.51 -5.10 16.42
C ALA A 52 0.32 -4.70 15.18
N GLU A 53 0.65 -5.67 14.33
CA GLU A 53 1.51 -5.51 13.15
C GLU A 53 0.70 -5.60 11.87
N LEU A 54 0.31 -4.46 11.32
CA LEU A 54 -0.50 -4.34 10.11
C LEU A 54 0.12 -3.31 9.17
N THR A 55 -0.12 -3.50 7.88
CA THR A 55 0.19 -2.49 6.85
C THR A 55 -1.13 -2.08 6.19
N GLY A 56 -1.42 -0.79 6.17
CA GLY A 56 -2.47 -0.20 5.33
C GLY A 56 -1.88 0.27 4.01
N TRP A 57 -2.48 -0.09 2.89
CA TRP A 57 -2.16 0.44 1.58
C TRP A 57 -3.27 1.36 1.13
N ALA A 58 -2.95 2.60 0.79
CA ALA A 58 -3.95 3.61 0.46
C ALA A 58 -3.63 4.36 -0.83
N CYS A 59 -4.68 4.79 -1.54
CA CYS A 59 -4.56 5.68 -2.70
C CYS A 59 -5.80 6.57 -2.80
N GLN A 60 -5.69 7.64 -3.60
CA GLN A 60 -6.83 8.46 -3.95
C GLN A 60 -7.64 7.79 -5.06
N VAL A 61 -8.96 7.83 -4.93
CA VAL A 61 -9.90 7.25 -5.88
C VAL A 61 -11.07 8.20 -6.15
N GLU A 62 -11.60 8.13 -7.37
CA GLU A 62 -12.89 8.70 -7.73
C GLU A 62 -13.97 7.62 -7.58
N ALA A 63 -14.40 7.39 -6.34
CA ALA A 63 -15.43 6.41 -6.02
C ALA A 63 -16.35 6.93 -4.92
N GLU A 64 -17.65 6.65 -5.04
CA GLU A 64 -18.64 6.91 -3.96
C GLU A 64 -18.83 5.70 -3.06
N ASP A 65 -18.55 4.49 -3.56
CA ASP A 65 -18.72 3.22 -2.86
C ASP A 65 -17.58 2.24 -3.24
N ILE A 66 -17.23 1.35 -2.32
CA ILE A 66 -16.31 0.23 -2.51
C ILE A 66 -16.84 -0.77 -3.54
N GLU A 67 -18.17 -0.89 -3.69
CA GLU A 67 -18.76 -1.77 -4.71
C GLU A 67 -18.53 -1.25 -6.15
N ASN A 68 -18.21 0.03 -6.31
CA ASN A 68 -18.06 0.71 -7.59
C ASN A 68 -16.67 1.33 -7.75
N LEU A 69 -15.62 0.59 -7.40
CA LEU A 69 -14.25 1.04 -7.56
C LEU A 69 -13.84 1.11 -9.04
N PRO A 70 -13.05 2.13 -9.44
CA PRO A 70 -12.49 2.22 -10.78
C PRO A 70 -11.63 0.98 -11.11
N PRO A 71 -11.71 0.41 -12.33
CA PRO A 71 -10.98 -0.81 -12.69
C PRO A 71 -9.46 -0.67 -12.57
N ASP A 72 -8.94 0.52 -12.84
CA ASP A 72 -7.52 0.88 -12.75
C ASP A 72 -6.99 0.83 -11.31
N VAL A 73 -7.84 1.10 -10.31
CA VAL A 73 -7.48 0.98 -8.88
C VAL A 73 -7.34 -0.49 -8.47
N VAL A 74 -8.10 -1.38 -9.10
CA VAL A 74 -8.10 -2.83 -8.82
C VAL A 74 -6.87 -3.51 -9.45
N GLU A 75 -6.41 -3.01 -10.60
CA GLU A 75 -5.30 -3.58 -11.36
C GLU A 75 -3.94 -2.97 -11.00
N ASN A 76 -3.89 -1.67 -10.68
CA ASN A 76 -2.66 -0.97 -10.39
C ASN A 76 -2.94 0.22 -9.47
N TRP A 77 -2.90 -0.02 -8.15
CA TRP A 77 -3.01 1.00 -7.10
C TRP A 77 -2.28 2.27 -7.53
N GLY A 78 -3.04 3.34 -7.80
CA GLY A 78 -2.62 4.48 -8.60
C GLY A 78 -1.31 5.18 -8.17
N PRO A 79 -0.87 6.22 -8.91
CA PRO A 79 0.46 6.83 -8.74
C PRO A 79 0.74 7.41 -7.35
N ASP A 80 -0.30 7.69 -6.56
CA ASP A 80 -0.26 8.31 -5.23
C ASP A 80 -0.48 7.27 -4.11
N GLN A 81 0.27 6.17 -4.16
CA GLN A 81 0.20 5.10 -3.17
C GLN A 81 0.90 5.49 -1.86
N LEU A 82 0.15 5.45 -0.76
CA LEU A 82 0.64 5.58 0.60
C LEU A 82 0.69 4.21 1.28
N ARG A 83 1.80 3.92 1.95
CA ARG A 83 1.93 2.78 2.86
C ARG A 83 1.93 3.26 4.30
N LEU A 84 1.08 2.66 5.12
CA LEU A 84 0.89 2.98 6.53
C LEU A 84 1.25 1.74 7.37
N ASP A 85 2.40 1.72 8.02
CA ASP A 85 2.82 0.59 8.86
C ASP A 85 2.56 0.91 10.34
N THR A 86 1.85 0.03 11.05
CA THR A 86 1.73 0.15 12.50
C THR A 86 3.05 -0.25 13.18
N MET A 87 3.48 0.56 14.14
CA MET A 87 4.74 0.37 14.87
C MET A 87 4.48 0.20 16.36
N PRO A 88 5.39 -0.47 17.10
CA PRO A 88 5.33 -0.53 18.56
C PRO A 88 5.22 0.87 19.18
N GLY A 89 4.41 0.99 20.24
CA GLY A 89 4.17 2.28 20.91
C GLY A 89 3.05 3.13 20.30
N GLY A 90 2.30 2.59 19.33
CA GLY A 90 1.13 3.27 18.74
C GLY A 90 1.48 4.27 17.64
N TYR A 91 2.72 4.26 17.16
CA TYR A 91 3.15 5.09 16.04
C TYR A 91 2.73 4.46 14.71
N VAL A 92 2.52 5.30 13.70
CA VAL A 92 2.29 4.88 12.32
C VAL A 92 3.40 5.45 11.46
N LYS A 93 4.12 4.59 10.74
CA LYS A 93 5.09 5.02 9.73
C LYS A 93 4.36 5.21 8.41
N VAL A 94 4.44 6.43 7.87
CA VAL A 94 3.94 6.75 6.53
C VAL A 94 5.12 6.70 5.57
N ALA A 95 5.07 5.83 4.57
CA ALA A 95 6.09 5.72 3.54
C ALA A 95 5.45 5.84 2.16
N ASP A 96 6.08 6.62 1.28
CA ASP A 96 5.84 6.51 -0.15
C ASP A 96 6.48 5.20 -0.63
N TYR A 97 5.73 4.34 -1.32
CA TYR A 97 6.27 3.08 -1.83
C TYR A 97 7.47 3.28 -2.75
N ARG A 98 7.56 4.45 -3.41
CA ARG A 98 8.67 4.83 -4.29
C ARG A 98 10.01 4.99 -3.55
N ASP A 99 10.00 5.21 -2.24
CA ASP A 99 11.22 5.29 -1.43
C ASP A 99 11.97 3.95 -1.33
N HIS A 100 11.32 2.83 -1.69
CA HIS A 100 11.92 1.48 -1.70
C HIS A 100 12.21 0.95 -3.11
N GLN A 101 11.95 1.73 -4.18
CA GLN A 101 12.44 1.32 -5.49
C GLN A 101 13.97 1.34 -5.45
N PRO A 102 14.65 0.20 -5.70
CA PRO A 102 16.10 0.24 -5.89
C PRO A 102 16.37 1.25 -7.01
N PRO A 103 17.39 2.12 -6.86
CA PRO A 103 17.69 3.11 -7.88
C PRO A 103 17.77 2.41 -9.24
N PRO A 104 17.20 3.00 -10.31
CA PRO A 104 17.20 2.38 -11.62
C PRO A 104 18.61 1.91 -11.92
N ALA A 105 18.74 0.63 -12.29
CA ALA A 105 20.03 0.02 -12.58
C ALA A 105 20.78 0.99 -13.50
N ARG A 106 21.91 1.52 -13.02
CA ARG A 106 22.76 2.39 -13.85
C ARG A 106 23.04 1.59 -15.11
N LEU A 107 22.43 1.98 -16.23
CA LEU A 107 22.84 1.54 -17.55
C LEU A 107 24.30 1.96 -17.65
N THR A 108 25.21 1.02 -17.46
CA THR A 108 26.62 1.22 -17.76
C THR A 108 26.70 1.54 -19.25
N PRO A 109 27.09 2.75 -19.65
CA PRO A 109 27.29 3.05 -21.05
C PRO A 109 28.59 2.38 -21.46
N GLY A 110 28.54 1.11 -21.85
CA GLY A 110 29.78 0.37 -22.10
C GLY A 110 29.67 -1.07 -22.59
N SER A 111 28.49 -1.65 -22.79
CA SER A 111 28.39 -2.96 -23.42
C SER A 111 27.91 -2.82 -24.87
N SER A 112 28.80 -2.33 -25.72
CA SER A 112 28.69 -2.56 -27.16
C SER A 112 28.74 -4.07 -27.42
N PRO A 113 27.77 -4.66 -28.14
CA PRO A 113 27.90 -6.03 -28.59
C PRO A 113 28.96 -6.06 -29.70
N LEU A 114 30.14 -6.60 -29.40
CA LEU A 114 31.12 -6.96 -30.41
C LEU A 114 30.51 -8.06 -31.29
N ARG A 115 30.02 -7.66 -32.45
CA ARG A 115 29.83 -8.52 -33.62
C ARG A 115 31.21 -8.93 -34.14
N ARG A 116 31.58 -10.20 -34.00
CA ARG A 116 31.96 -11.15 -35.07
C ARG A 116 32.65 -12.37 -34.47
#